data_AF-A0A439RHV4-F1
#
_entry.id   AF-A0A439RHV4-F1
#
_cell.length_a   1.000
_cell.length_b   1.000
_cell.length_c   1.000
_cell.angle_alpha   90.00
_cell.angle_beta   90.00
_cell.angle_gamma   90.00
#
_symmetry.space_group_name_H-M   'P 1'
#
loop_
_entity.id
_entity.type
_entity.pdbx_description
1 polymer ?
#
loop_
_entity_poly.entity_id
_entity_poly.type
_entity_poly.pdbx_seq_one_letter_code
_entity_poly.pdbx_strand_id
1 'polypeptide(L)'
;MAAMNRPAPGFGKPGSIDPARLMKLPLAMQAEGIRLLFEMGLTANQVKGRLGLSAGTIDLILQKAKPFTRGGDVNVVAEGM
;
A
#
# COMPACT_ATOMS: atom_id res chain seq x y z
N MET A 1 -15.55 -15.04 27.22
CA MET A 1 -14.47 -15.15 26.21
C MET A 1 -13.91 -13.76 26.00
N ALA A 2 -12.64 -13.54 26.36
CA ALA A 2 -12.02 -12.22 26.25
C ALA A 2 -11.92 -11.80 24.77
N ALA A 3 -12.51 -10.67 24.42
CA ALA A 3 -12.31 -10.04 23.12
C ALA A 3 -10.82 -9.70 23.00
N MET A 4 -10.14 -10.36 22.07
CA MET A 4 -8.73 -10.14 21.79
C MET A 4 -8.60 -8.69 21.29
N ASN A 5 -8.15 -7.78 22.16
CA ASN A 5 -7.85 -6.41 21.79
C ASN A 5 -6.59 -6.43 20.90
N ARG A 6 -6.75 -6.75 19.61
CA ARG A 6 -5.63 -6.72 18.67
C ARG A 6 -5.26 -5.24 18.52
N PRO A 7 -4.02 -4.83 18.83
CA PRO A 7 -3.60 -3.46 18.61
C PRO A 7 -3.86 -3.13 17.14
N ALA A 8 -4.59 -2.04 16.89
CA ALA A 8 -4.72 -1.51 15.55
C ALA A 8 -3.30 -1.36 15.00
N PRO A 9 -3.01 -1.90 13.80
CA PRO A 9 -1.70 -1.72 13.21
C PRO A 9 -1.37 -0.22 13.20
N GLY A 10 -0.28 0.17 13.85
CA GLY A 10 0.10 1.58 13.92
C GLY A 10 0.18 2.20 12.53
N PHE A 11 -0.15 3.49 12.39
CA PHE A 11 -0.02 4.17 11.10
C PHE A 11 1.42 4.01 10.55
N GLY A 12 1.55 3.76 9.24
CA GLY A 12 2.85 3.66 8.58
C GLY A 12 3.64 2.36 8.83
N LYS A 13 3.02 1.29 9.35
CA LYS A 13 3.66 -0.04 9.44
C LYS A 13 3.21 -0.92 8.27
N PRO A 14 4.08 -1.79 7.72
CA PRO A 14 3.67 -2.78 6.73
C PRO A 14 2.47 -3.59 7.23
N GLY A 15 2.51 -3.95 8.53
CA GLY A 15 1.48 -4.57 9.35
C GLY A 15 0.05 -4.04 9.15
N SER A 16 -0.07 -2.78 8.74
CA SER A 16 -1.32 -2.03 8.64
C SER A 16 -2.00 -2.13 7.29
N ILE A 17 -1.30 -2.69 6.31
CA ILE A 17 -1.89 -3.01 5.01
C ILE A 17 -2.58 -4.36 5.12
N ASP A 18 -3.91 -4.32 5.02
CA ASP A 18 -4.80 -5.47 4.87
C ASP A 18 -4.91 -5.83 3.37
N PRO A 19 -4.46 -7.02 2.95
CA PRO A 19 -4.51 -7.43 1.54
C PRO A 19 -5.93 -7.49 0.96
N ALA A 20 -6.90 -7.97 1.73
CA ALA A 20 -8.28 -8.11 1.28
C ALA A 20 -8.95 -6.75 1.08
N ARG A 21 -8.56 -5.75 1.86
CA ARG A 21 -9.00 -4.37 1.66
C ARG A 21 -8.25 -3.71 0.51
N LEU A 22 -6.95 -3.93 0.39
CA LEU A 22 -6.12 -3.38 -0.70
C LEU A 22 -6.68 -3.80 -2.06
N MET A 23 -6.98 -5.08 -2.25
CA MET A 23 -7.47 -5.61 -3.53
C MET A 23 -8.88 -5.14 -3.93
N LYS A 24 -9.61 -4.45 -3.03
CA LYS A 24 -10.90 -3.81 -3.34
C LYS A 24 -10.76 -2.37 -3.83
N LEU A 25 -9.56 -1.79 -3.74
CA LEU A 25 -9.31 -0.41 -4.17
C LEU A 25 -9.16 -0.34 -5.71
N PRO A 26 -9.31 0.84 -6.32
CA PRO A 26 -8.93 1.06 -7.71
C PRO A 26 -7.49 0.63 -7.99
N LEU A 27 -7.22 0.15 -9.21
CA LEU A 27 -5.91 -0.42 -9.59
C LEU A 27 -4.73 0.51 -9.28
N ALA A 28 -4.89 1.81 -9.48
CA ALA A 28 -3.87 2.81 -9.16
C ALA A 28 -3.52 2.82 -7.66
N MET A 29 -4.53 2.75 -6.78
CA MET A 29 -4.34 2.67 -5.33
C MET A 29 -3.78 1.32 -4.89
N GLN A 30 -4.11 0.22 -5.59
CA GLN A 30 -3.49 -1.08 -5.34
C GLN A 30 -1.99 -1.03 -5.57
N ALA A 31 -1.57 -0.46 -6.72
CA ALA A 31 -0.17 -0.31 -7.05
C ALA A 31 0.56 0.60 -6.06
N GLU A 32 -0.06 1.68 -5.59
CA GLU A 32 0.53 2.50 -4.53
C GLU A 32 0.69 1.77 -3.20
N GLY A 33 -0.30 0.99 -2.78
CA GLY A 33 -0.17 0.16 -1.58
C GLY A 33 0.98 -0.86 -1.69
N ILE A 34 1.22 -1.38 -2.89
CA ILE A 34 2.37 -2.26 -3.17
C ILE A 34 3.68 -1.47 -3.12
N ARG A 35 3.76 -0.30 -3.76
CA ARG A 35 4.96 0.58 -3.75
C ARG A 35 5.32 1.00 -2.32
N LEU A 36 4.33 1.34 -1.51
CA LEU A 36 4.51 1.65 -0.09
C LEU A 36 5.16 0.49 0.69
N LEU A 37 4.82 -0.77 0.41
CA LEU A 37 5.48 -1.91 1.06
C LEU A 37 6.98 -1.96 0.72
N PHE A 38 7.34 -1.67 -0.52
CA PHE A 38 8.74 -1.57 -0.94
C PHE A 38 9.45 -0.35 -0.33
N GLU A 39 8.79 0.82 -0.28
CA GLU A 39 9.29 2.03 0.38
C GLU A 39 9.55 1.79 1.88
N MET A 40 8.76 0.94 2.53
CA MET A 40 8.97 0.49 3.91
C MET A 40 10.07 -0.59 4.06
N GLY A 41 10.79 -0.93 2.99
CA GLY A 41 11.95 -1.82 3.00
C GLY A 41 11.63 -3.32 2.88
N LEU A 42 10.41 -3.71 2.51
CA LEU A 42 10.10 -5.12 2.30
C LEU A 42 10.74 -5.64 1.01
N THR A 43 11.31 -6.83 1.10
CA THR A 43 11.75 -7.58 -0.07
C THR A 43 10.54 -8.10 -0.88
N ALA A 44 10.75 -8.42 -2.16
CA ALA A 44 9.71 -9.00 -3.00
C ALA A 44 9.06 -10.25 -2.40
N ASN A 45 9.84 -11.12 -1.73
CA ASN A 45 9.31 -12.31 -1.05
C ASN A 45 8.42 -11.96 0.15
N GLN A 46 8.78 -10.93 0.92
CA GLN A 46 7.95 -10.47 2.03
C GLN A 46 6.66 -9.81 1.52
N VAL A 47 6.71 -9.03 0.44
CA VAL A 47 5.52 -8.45 -0.19
C VAL A 47 4.59 -9.55 -0.71
N LYS A 48 5.12 -10.55 -1.43
CA LYS A 48 4.35 -11.72 -1.88
C LYS A 48 3.67 -12.44 -0.73
N GLY A 49 4.44 -12.79 0.31
CA GLY A 49 3.91 -13.50 1.48
C GLY A 49 2.85 -12.69 2.21
N ARG A 50 2.99 -11.36 2.22
CA ARG A 50 2.03 -10.48 2.86
C ARG A 50 0.73 -10.32 2.07
N LEU A 51 0.82 -10.18 0.75
CA LEU A 51 -0.34 -9.96 -0.12
C LEU A 51 -1.04 -11.25 -0.55
N GLY A 52 -0.37 -12.41 -0.40
CA GLY A 52 -0.87 -13.68 -0.93
C GLY A 52 -0.90 -13.72 -2.45
N LEU A 53 -0.08 -12.89 -3.11
CA LEU A 53 -0.03 -12.75 -4.57
C LEU A 53 1.22 -13.38 -5.17
N SER A 54 1.10 -13.84 -6.42
CA SER A 54 2.25 -14.25 -7.21
C SER A 54 3.10 -13.04 -7.62
N ALA A 55 4.38 -13.27 -7.93
CA ALA A 55 5.25 -12.22 -8.45
C ALA A 55 4.68 -11.59 -9.73
N GLY A 56 4.22 -12.42 -10.67
CA GLY A 56 3.63 -11.94 -11.93
C GLY A 56 2.37 -11.10 -11.73
N THR A 57 1.54 -11.40 -10.72
CA THR A 57 0.38 -10.57 -10.39
C THR A 57 0.78 -9.21 -9.84
N ILE A 58 1.80 -9.17 -8.98
CA ILE A 58 2.35 -7.93 -8.44
C ILE A 58 2.92 -7.08 -9.58
N ASP A 59 3.71 -7.67 -10.46
CA ASP A 59 4.31 -6.98 -11.61
C ASP A 59 3.23 -6.44 -12.56
N LEU A 60 2.19 -7.23 -12.84
CA LEU A 60 1.08 -6.81 -13.69
C LEU A 60 0.33 -5.61 -13.09
N ILE A 61 0.06 -5.62 -11.78
CA ILE A 61 -0.59 -4.49 -11.10
C ILE A 61 0.28 -3.23 -11.21
N LEU A 62 1.58 -3.35 -10.94
CA LEU A 62 2.51 -2.22 -11.00
C LEU A 62 2.67 -1.66 -12.43
N GLN A 63 2.67 -2.51 -13.45
CA GLN A 63 2.79 -2.11 -14.86
C GLN A 63 1.52 -1.49 -15.42
N LYS A 64 0.33 -1.98 -15.03
CA LYS A 64 -0.95 -1.53 -15.59
C LYS A 64 -1.54 -0.32 -14.87
N ALA A 65 -1.06 -0.02 -13.66
CA ALA A 65 -1.52 1.14 -12.92
C ALA A 65 -1.05 2.44 -13.58
N LYS A 66 -2.01 3.34 -13.83
CA LYS A 66 -1.72 4.75 -14.14
C LYS A 66 -1.06 5.42 -12.93
N PRO A 67 -0.27 6.49 -13.13
CA PRO A 67 0.26 7.29 -12.03
C PRO A 67 -0.86 7.69 -11.06
N PHE A 68 -0.60 7.53 -9.77
CA PHE A 68 -1.49 7.96 -8.70
C PHE A 68 -0.80 9.08 -7.93
N THR A 69 -1.47 10.21 -7.78
CA THR A 69 -1.02 11.30 -6.91
C THR A 69 -1.58 11.06 -5.51
N ARG A 70 -0.72 10.91 -4.49
CA ARG A 70 -1.20 10.76 -3.11
C ARG A 70 -1.71 12.13 -2.66
N GLY A 71 -2.84 12.16 -1.94
CA GLY A 71 -3.36 13.39 -1.35
C GLY A 71 -2.39 13.90 -0.29
N GLY A 72 -1.47 14.77 -0.69
CA GLY A 72 -0.34 15.24 0.10
C GLY A 72 0.93 15.54 -0.72
N ASP A 73 1.07 14.97 -1.92
CA ASP A 73 2.21 15.25 -2.83
C ASP A 73 2.14 16.67 -3.45
N VAL A 74 1.01 17.36 -3.29
CA VAL A 74 0.90 18.78 -3.62
C VAL A 74 1.57 19.58 -2.50
N ASN A 75 2.88 19.84 -2.66
CA ASN A 75 3.47 21.05 -2.08
C ASN A 75 2.79 22.23 -2.80
N VAL A 76 1.62 22.63 -2.31
CA VAL A 76 1.13 23.98 -2.55
C VAL A 76 2.11 24.87 -1.83
N VAL A 77 3.17 25.28 -2.52
CA VAL A 77 3.82 26.55 -2.21
C VAL A 77 2.69 27.55 -2.26
N ALA A 78 2.22 27.96 -1.08
CA ALA A 78 1.42 29.16 -0.94
C ALA A 78 2.34 30.29 -1.39
N GLU A 79 2.39 30.58 -2.69
CA GLU A 79 2.86 31.88 -3.14
C GLU A 79 1.92 32.90 -2.49
N GLY A 80 2.55 33.72 -1.66
CA GLY A 80 1.89 34.65 -0.77
C GLY A 80 1.01 35.64 -1.52
N MET A 81 -0.02 36.08 -0.80
CA MET A 81 -0.73 37.33 -1.05
C MET A 81 0.23 38.52 -1.19
#